data_AF-A0A060NVJ6-F1
#
_entry.id   AF-A0A060NVJ6-F1
#
_cell.length_a   1.000
_cell.length_b   1.000
_cell.length_c   1.000
_cell.angle_alpha   90.00
_cell.angle_beta   90.00
_cell.angle_gamma   90.00
#
_symmetry.space_group_name_H-M   'P 1'
#
loop_
_entity.id
_entity.type
_entity.pdbx_description
1 polymer ?
#
loop_
_entity_poly.entity_id
_entity_poly.type
_entity_poly.pdbx_seq_one_letter_code
_entity_poly.pdbx_strand_id
1 'polypeptide(L)'
;MTDRVVDRKVTEVSSRPTPGASAAALRGEVLSRASPGASAAAIASETVATPWPSSLVDNLLAESLAYPQPPIDAPAFLVEVLRRDTASSAIVATGMDAFGDQPWPDAQRGVFALRHDWAAPLVERLEWQTSVTRLASGNESRQARRRVPRRWLTYRVGNARQTDALVADWLADHLGQAALWPMPQYAVHMSSAAARGALALNVTNADWQHFGPLSANLRLTPGGVQGWQEGLGNGRWVLIIAADGWQVAQLSDVQSNRLWLTEPLARAAATGSTVMPLVWGSATDPAGFTQWVPGMVGGNVPAQIQPAPLPNPGVLSDPWLDEIPVWPDGNWRDDPTTGAQATITRQDFSPADPWVRRDDPWSTATFQRRYLAGSANAIEIWRARLWRTQGRLQAFWLPDGLAPVLRVTSEASPDDGYLRVSGEDVSAFWHRPAACVIAHPDGSRQHALTSICHFDQGGVLVLRSGIDQWVPVGSRVIRLVRCRLDHDAVDLHWHSAALVEITLTARQVPEPRGNDRETYGEYAV
;
A
#
# COMPACT_ATOMS: atom_id res chain seq x y z
N MET A 1 17.28 -5.25 -40.66
CA MET A 1 17.11 -4.29 -41.76
C MET A 1 15.90 -3.43 -41.43
N THR A 2 16.09 -2.16 -41.10
CA THR A 2 15.01 -1.19 -40.88
C THR A 2 14.75 -0.48 -42.19
N ASP A 3 13.77 -0.96 -42.97
CA ASP A 3 13.33 -0.22 -44.14
C ASP A 3 12.53 1.00 -43.69
N ARG A 4 12.99 2.18 -44.13
CA ARG A 4 12.36 3.46 -43.85
C ARG A 4 11.18 3.63 -44.80
N VAL A 5 9.96 3.48 -44.31
CA VAL A 5 8.75 3.76 -45.08
C VAL A 5 8.27 5.16 -44.71
N VAL A 6 8.30 6.09 -45.66
CA VAL A 6 7.75 7.43 -45.51
C VAL A 6 6.43 7.48 -46.25
N ASP A 7 5.32 7.53 -45.51
CA ASP A 7 3.98 7.65 -46.10
C ASP A 7 3.55 9.12 -46.09
N ARG A 8 3.15 9.66 -47.25
CA ARG A 8 2.74 11.06 -47.40
C ARG A 8 1.24 11.13 -47.54
N LYS A 9 0.56 11.55 -46.48
CA LYS A 9 -0.88 11.81 -46.51
C LYS A 9 -1.14 13.30 -46.72
N VAL A 10 -1.92 13.63 -47.75
CA VAL A 10 -2.45 14.98 -47.98
C VAL A 10 -3.93 14.95 -47.62
N THR A 11 -4.35 15.79 -46.67
CA THR A 11 -5.74 15.88 -46.25
C THR A 11 -6.28 17.25 -46.64
N GLU A 12 -7.33 17.29 -47.47
CA GLU A 12 -8.06 18.53 -47.74
C GLU A 12 -9.00 18.84 -46.58
N VAL A 13 -8.95 20.08 -46.10
CA VAL A 13 -9.81 20.57 -45.00
C VAL A 13 -10.94 21.37 -45.60
N SER A 14 -12.19 21.01 -45.27
CA SER A 14 -13.39 21.73 -45.68
C SER A 14 -13.65 22.92 -44.74
N SER A 15 -12.94 24.02 -44.96
CA SER A 15 -13.37 25.33 -44.47
C SER A 15 -13.38 26.32 -45.63
N ARG A 16 -14.41 27.19 -45.67
CA ARG A 16 -14.52 28.27 -46.67
C ARG A 16 -13.18 29.02 -46.74
N PRO A 17 -12.59 29.23 -47.92
CA PRO A 17 -11.29 29.88 -48.01
C PRO A 17 -11.42 31.35 -47.61
N THR A 18 -10.75 31.74 -46.53
CA THR A 18 -10.35 33.13 -46.33
C THR A 18 -9.23 33.42 -47.36
N PRO A 19 -9.35 34.45 -48.22
CA PRO A 19 -8.31 34.75 -49.19
C PRO A 19 -6.97 35.03 -48.48
N GLY A 20 -5.95 34.21 -48.74
CA GLY A 20 -4.57 34.46 -48.28
C GLY A 20 -3.96 33.44 -47.32
N ALA A 21 -4.67 32.40 -46.88
CA ALA A 21 -4.09 31.33 -46.06
C ALA A 21 -3.86 30.06 -46.89
N SER A 22 -2.66 29.89 -47.43
CA SER A 22 -2.22 28.61 -48.01
C SER A 22 -2.01 27.58 -46.90
N ALA A 23 -2.61 26.39 -47.03
CA ALA A 23 -2.52 25.32 -46.05
C ALA A 23 -1.07 24.97 -45.69
N ALA A 24 -0.76 24.92 -44.39
CA ALA A 24 0.50 24.40 -43.88
C ALA A 24 0.60 22.91 -44.21
N ALA A 25 1.68 22.49 -44.86
CA ALA A 25 1.91 21.09 -45.16
C ALA A 25 2.26 20.34 -43.86
N LEU A 26 1.35 19.47 -43.40
CA LEU A 26 1.62 18.59 -42.27
C LEU A 26 2.54 17.44 -42.73
N ARG A 27 3.72 17.30 -42.13
CA ARG A 27 4.64 16.18 -42.37
C ARG A 27 4.70 15.32 -41.11
N GLY A 28 4.25 14.07 -41.21
CA GLY A 28 4.46 13.06 -40.19
C GLY A 28 5.56 12.11 -40.62
N GLU A 29 6.51 11.82 -39.73
CA GLU A 29 7.49 10.75 -39.91
C GLU A 29 7.25 9.68 -38.85
N VAL A 30 7.10 8.42 -39.25
CA VAL A 30 6.87 7.29 -38.35
C VAL A 30 8.15 6.45 -38.30
N LEU A 31 8.81 6.41 -37.14
CA LEU A 31 9.96 5.54 -36.89
C LEU A 31 9.48 4.27 -36.16
N SER A 32 9.05 3.25 -36.90
CA SER A 32 8.68 1.96 -36.31
C SER A 32 9.85 0.98 -36.32
N ARG A 33 10.22 0.40 -35.16
CA ARG A 33 10.98 -0.87 -35.15
C ARG A 33 9.99 -2.00 -35.49
N ALA A 34 10.28 -2.77 -36.52
CA ALA A 34 9.40 -3.83 -37.00
C ALA A 34 9.09 -4.84 -35.86
N SER A 35 7.83 -4.87 -35.43
CA SER A 35 7.22 -5.97 -34.69
C SER A 35 6.00 -6.42 -35.49
N PRO A 36 5.72 -7.73 -35.61
CA PRO A 36 4.52 -8.21 -36.30
C PRO A 36 3.27 -7.66 -35.60
N GLY A 37 2.36 -7.03 -36.35
CA GLY A 37 1.07 -6.52 -35.84
C GLY A 37 0.97 -5.01 -35.60
N ALA A 38 1.97 -4.20 -35.95
CA ALA A 38 1.84 -2.75 -35.86
C ALA A 38 1.00 -2.18 -37.02
N SER A 39 -0.26 -1.81 -36.76
CA SER A 39 -1.03 -0.97 -37.68
C SER A 39 -0.60 0.50 -37.54
N ALA A 40 -0.58 1.25 -38.65
CA ALA A 40 -0.22 2.65 -38.65
C ALA A 40 -1.19 3.43 -37.73
N ALA A 41 -0.66 4.03 -36.66
CA ALA A 41 -1.44 4.89 -35.77
C ALA A 41 -1.94 6.10 -36.57
N ALA A 42 -3.26 6.21 -36.78
CA ALA A 42 -3.87 7.39 -37.36
C ALA A 42 -4.03 8.44 -36.26
N ILE A 43 -3.15 9.45 -36.25
CA ILE A 43 -3.29 10.64 -35.39
C ILE A 43 -4.21 11.62 -36.12
N ALA A 44 -5.38 11.91 -35.52
CA ALA A 44 -6.19 13.05 -35.88
C ALA A 44 -5.94 14.16 -34.84
N SER A 45 -5.12 15.14 -35.18
CA SER A 45 -4.92 16.34 -34.36
C SER A 45 -5.95 17.39 -34.75
N GLU A 46 -6.89 17.68 -33.87
CA GLU A 46 -7.78 18.84 -34.02
C GLU A 46 -7.10 20.05 -33.36
N THR A 47 -6.71 21.05 -34.15
CA THR A 47 -6.08 22.27 -33.64
C THR A 47 -7.09 23.41 -33.67
N VAL A 48 -7.56 23.84 -32.50
CA VAL A 48 -8.31 25.09 -32.37
C VAL A 48 -7.31 26.19 -32.04
N ALA A 49 -6.91 26.97 -33.04
CA ALA A 49 -6.08 28.15 -32.86
C ALA A 49 -6.93 29.41 -33.06
N THR A 50 -6.93 30.31 -32.08
CA THR A 50 -7.23 31.73 -32.30
C THR A 50 -6.12 32.33 -33.20
N PRO A 51 -6.34 33.44 -33.92
CA PRO A 51 -5.32 33.95 -34.84
C PRO A 51 -4.07 34.41 -34.07
N TRP A 52 -2.98 33.67 -34.26
CA TRP A 52 -1.66 34.00 -33.71
C TRP A 52 -0.84 34.77 -34.77
N PRO A 53 0.06 35.68 -34.37
CA PRO A 53 0.92 36.38 -35.30
C PRO A 53 1.81 35.41 -36.09
N SER A 54 1.81 35.56 -37.41
CA SER A 54 2.32 34.62 -38.43
C SER A 54 3.84 34.41 -38.49
N SER A 55 4.60 34.87 -37.49
CA SER A 55 6.07 34.83 -37.50
C SER A 55 6.69 33.88 -36.46
N LEU A 56 5.89 33.10 -35.74
CA LEU A 56 6.36 32.14 -34.75
C LEU A 56 5.59 30.84 -34.87
N VAL A 57 6.19 29.84 -35.53
CA VAL A 57 6.11 28.37 -35.34
C VAL A 57 6.26 27.71 -36.70
N ASP A 58 7.50 27.37 -37.07
CA ASP A 58 7.78 26.59 -38.28
C ASP A 58 7.57 25.08 -38.09
N ASN A 59 7.44 24.57 -36.86
CA ASN A 59 7.23 23.15 -36.58
C ASN A 59 6.43 22.93 -35.29
N LEU A 60 5.35 22.14 -35.37
CA LEU A 60 4.59 21.65 -34.23
C LEU A 60 4.84 20.14 -34.13
N LEU A 61 5.50 19.71 -33.05
CA LEU A 61 5.97 18.33 -32.88
C LEU A 61 5.07 17.64 -31.85
N ALA A 62 4.32 16.63 -32.30
CA ALA A 62 3.47 15.80 -31.44
C ALA A 62 4.05 14.37 -31.42
N GLU A 63 4.54 13.95 -30.26
CA GLU A 63 5.07 12.60 -30.04
C GLU A 63 3.99 11.74 -29.37
N SER A 64 3.69 10.57 -29.96
CA SER A 64 2.77 9.59 -29.40
C SER A 64 3.49 8.26 -29.24
N LEU A 65 3.49 7.72 -28.01
CA LEU A 65 4.00 6.38 -27.70
C LEU A 65 2.87 5.37 -27.89
N ALA A 66 2.93 4.56 -28.95
CA ALA A 66 2.01 3.45 -29.13
C ALA A 66 2.43 2.26 -28.25
N TYR A 67 1.55 1.82 -27.35
CA TYR A 67 1.67 0.52 -26.68
C TYR A 67 1.33 -0.59 -27.71
N PRO A 68 2.04 -1.74 -27.72
CA PRO A 68 1.69 -2.84 -28.61
C PRO A 68 0.31 -3.40 -28.23
N GLN A 69 -0.67 -3.22 -29.12
CA GLN A 69 -1.94 -3.93 -29.05
C GLN A 69 -1.76 -5.37 -29.57
N PRO A 70 -2.30 -6.40 -28.90
CA PRO A 70 -2.41 -7.72 -29.51
C PRO A 70 -3.37 -7.65 -30.71
N PRO A 71 -3.16 -8.46 -31.77
CA PRO A 71 -3.98 -8.41 -32.97
C PRO A 71 -5.40 -8.87 -32.65
N ILE A 72 -6.38 -7.98 -32.78
CA ILE A 72 -7.80 -8.32 -32.76
C ILE A 72 -8.26 -8.33 -34.22
N ASP A 73 -8.24 -9.50 -34.85
CA ASP A 73 -9.11 -9.79 -35.99
C ASP A 73 -10.50 -10.09 -35.43
N ALA A 74 -11.34 -9.07 -35.28
CA ALA A 74 -12.76 -9.26 -34.97
C ALA A 74 -13.58 -9.16 -36.26
N PRO A 75 -14.35 -10.20 -36.66
CA PRO A 75 -15.39 -10.04 -37.66
C PRO A 75 -16.46 -9.08 -37.11
N ALA A 76 -17.08 -8.29 -37.99
CA ALA A 76 -18.13 -7.35 -37.62
C ALA A 76 -19.27 -8.08 -36.88
N PHE A 77 -19.44 -7.80 -35.59
CA PHE A 77 -20.58 -8.27 -34.81
C PHE A 77 -21.76 -7.32 -35.02
N LEU A 78 -22.78 -7.81 -35.72
CA LEU A 78 -24.12 -7.25 -35.70
C LEU A 78 -24.68 -7.45 -34.29
N VAL A 79 -24.88 -6.36 -33.55
CA VAL A 79 -25.45 -6.42 -32.20
C VAL A 79 -26.96 -6.52 -32.30
N GLU A 80 -27.48 -7.73 -32.14
CA GLU A 80 -28.90 -7.95 -31.87
C GLU A 80 -29.11 -7.84 -30.36
N VAL A 81 -29.94 -6.88 -29.94
CA VAL A 81 -30.25 -6.61 -28.53
C VAL A 81 -31.14 -7.75 -27.99
N LEU A 82 -30.52 -8.78 -27.43
CA LEU A 82 -31.23 -9.88 -26.78
C LEU A 82 -31.77 -9.43 -25.41
N ARG A 83 -33.09 -9.52 -25.26
CA ARG A 83 -33.81 -9.28 -24.01
C ARG A 83 -33.43 -10.35 -22.96
N ARG A 84 -33.63 -9.96 -21.70
CA ARG A 84 -33.34 -10.64 -20.41
C ARG A 84 -33.61 -12.16 -20.34
N ASP A 85 -34.44 -12.72 -21.21
CA ASP A 85 -34.94 -14.09 -21.10
C ASP A 85 -34.12 -15.11 -21.91
N THR A 86 -33.26 -14.68 -22.83
CA THR A 86 -32.43 -15.58 -23.67
C THR A 86 -30.98 -15.71 -23.20
N ALA A 87 -30.47 -14.74 -22.43
CA ALA A 87 -29.10 -14.76 -21.91
C ALA A 87 -28.86 -15.84 -20.84
N SER A 88 -29.89 -16.26 -20.09
CA SER A 88 -29.72 -17.26 -19.03
C SER A 88 -29.31 -18.63 -19.56
N SER A 89 -29.75 -19.02 -20.76
CA SER A 89 -29.50 -20.36 -21.29
C SER A 89 -28.07 -20.58 -21.83
N ALA A 90 -27.42 -19.54 -22.36
CA ALA A 90 -26.04 -19.62 -22.83
C ALA A 90 -25.00 -19.44 -21.70
N ILE A 91 -25.36 -18.70 -20.64
CA ILE A 91 -24.50 -18.46 -19.48
C ILE A 91 -24.37 -19.71 -18.59
N VAL A 92 -25.37 -20.60 -18.58
CA VAL A 92 -25.37 -21.82 -17.75
C VAL A 92 -24.20 -22.76 -18.07
N ALA A 93 -23.75 -22.83 -19.33
CA ALA A 93 -22.60 -23.66 -19.72
C ALA A 93 -21.27 -23.08 -19.21
N THR A 94 -21.10 -21.75 -19.19
CA THR A 94 -19.92 -21.08 -18.60
C THR A 94 -19.99 -20.93 -17.07
N GLY A 95 -21.19 -21.01 -16.50
CA GLY A 95 -21.42 -20.98 -15.06
C GLY A 95 -20.91 -22.24 -14.36
N MET A 96 -21.08 -23.43 -14.93
CA MET A 96 -20.54 -24.66 -14.34
C MET A 96 -18.99 -24.65 -14.27
N ASP A 97 -18.31 -24.09 -15.26
CA ASP A 97 -16.85 -23.94 -15.22
C ASP A 97 -16.39 -22.86 -14.20
N ALA A 98 -17.18 -21.80 -14.05
CA ALA A 98 -16.94 -20.71 -13.10
C ALA A 98 -17.36 -21.03 -11.65
N PHE A 99 -18.19 -22.07 -11.43
CA PHE A 99 -18.73 -22.42 -10.11
C PHE A 99 -18.48 -23.88 -9.68
N GLY A 100 -17.85 -24.70 -10.53
CA GLY A 100 -17.60 -26.13 -10.31
C GLY A 100 -18.71 -27.05 -10.84
N ASP A 101 -18.38 -28.32 -11.10
CA ASP A 101 -19.29 -29.33 -11.69
C ASP A 101 -20.47 -29.73 -10.80
N GLN A 102 -20.58 -29.21 -9.58
CA GLN A 102 -21.66 -29.62 -8.69
C GLN A 102 -22.93 -28.83 -9.01
N PRO A 103 -24.01 -29.50 -9.46
CA PRO A 103 -25.29 -28.84 -9.64
C PRO A 103 -25.83 -28.36 -8.29
N TRP A 104 -26.58 -27.26 -8.32
CA TRP A 104 -27.35 -26.78 -7.17
C TRP A 104 -28.32 -27.89 -6.69
N PRO A 105 -28.47 -28.19 -5.39
CA PRO A 105 -28.06 -27.43 -4.19
C PRO A 105 -26.67 -27.72 -3.58
N ASP A 106 -25.90 -28.65 -4.15
CA ASP A 106 -24.70 -29.17 -3.48
C ASP A 106 -23.42 -28.33 -3.72
N ALA A 107 -23.48 -27.35 -4.63
CA ALA A 107 -22.37 -26.46 -4.94
C ALA A 107 -21.84 -25.72 -3.69
N GLN A 108 -20.51 -25.65 -3.54
CA GLN A 108 -19.80 -24.95 -2.45
C GLN A 108 -19.97 -23.42 -2.57
N ARG A 109 -21.18 -22.92 -2.32
CA ARG A 109 -21.59 -21.52 -2.46
C ARG A 109 -20.83 -20.54 -1.55
N GLY A 110 -20.01 -21.04 -0.63
CA GLY A 110 -19.19 -20.17 0.18
C GLY A 110 -18.05 -19.46 -0.56
N VAL A 111 -17.57 -19.90 -1.73
CA VAL A 111 -16.23 -19.45 -2.20
C VAL A 111 -16.29 -18.31 -3.21
N PHE A 112 -15.56 -17.22 -2.94
CA PHE A 112 -15.29 -16.15 -3.91
C PHE A 112 -14.17 -16.55 -4.87
N ALA A 113 -14.47 -17.41 -5.85
CA ALA A 113 -13.48 -18.01 -6.77
C ALA A 113 -13.08 -17.11 -7.96
N LEU A 114 -13.11 -15.79 -7.79
CA LEU A 114 -12.80 -14.81 -8.84
C LEU A 114 -11.35 -14.34 -8.71
N ARG A 115 -10.69 -14.13 -9.85
CA ARG A 115 -9.30 -13.64 -9.88
C ARG A 115 -9.25 -12.13 -9.68
N HIS A 116 -8.36 -11.68 -8.81
CA HIS A 116 -7.99 -10.27 -8.73
C HIS A 116 -7.29 -9.82 -10.01
N ASP A 117 -7.73 -8.69 -10.56
CA ASP A 117 -7.10 -7.99 -11.67
C ASP A 117 -5.93 -7.14 -11.17
N TRP A 118 -4.71 -7.63 -11.40
CA TRP A 118 -3.47 -6.96 -11.02
C TRP A 118 -3.11 -5.74 -11.88
N ALA A 119 -3.95 -5.34 -12.85
CA ALA A 119 -3.82 -4.04 -13.50
C ALA A 119 -3.99 -2.87 -12.51
N ALA A 120 -4.57 -3.12 -11.33
CA ALA A 120 -4.54 -2.23 -10.19
C ALA A 120 -4.15 -2.99 -8.91
N PRO A 121 -3.59 -2.30 -7.90
CA PRO A 121 -3.21 -2.95 -6.67
C PRO A 121 -4.41 -3.56 -5.94
N LEU A 122 -4.18 -4.71 -5.32
CA LEU A 122 -5.07 -5.27 -4.31
C LEU A 122 -4.90 -4.42 -3.04
N VAL A 123 -5.97 -3.81 -2.54
CA VAL A 123 -5.89 -2.92 -1.37
C VAL A 123 -6.27 -3.68 -0.12
N GLU A 124 -5.32 -3.88 0.80
CA GLU A 124 -5.57 -4.39 2.15
C GLU A 124 -5.58 -3.23 3.14
N ARG A 125 -6.69 -3.03 3.83
CA ARG A 125 -6.82 -2.00 4.87
C ARG A 125 -6.79 -2.62 6.25
N LEU A 126 -5.90 -2.13 7.09
CA LEU A 126 -5.81 -2.46 8.51
C LEU A 126 -6.40 -1.32 9.33
N GLU A 127 -7.45 -1.61 10.11
CA GLU A 127 -8.20 -0.62 10.86
C GLU A 127 -8.23 -0.94 12.38
N TRP A 128 -7.38 -0.23 13.12
CA TRP A 128 -7.41 -0.17 14.58
C TRP A 128 -8.54 0.73 15.08
N GLN A 129 -8.63 0.88 16.41
CA GLN A 129 -9.52 1.86 17.01
C GLN A 129 -8.88 2.39 18.28
N THR A 130 -8.60 3.69 18.31
CA THR A 130 -8.01 4.36 19.45
C THR A 130 -8.92 5.50 19.92
N SER A 131 -9.01 5.65 21.24
CA SER A 131 -9.66 6.78 21.89
C SER A 131 -8.56 7.76 22.31
N VAL A 132 -8.76 9.04 22.01
CA VAL A 132 -7.81 10.11 22.33
C VAL A 132 -8.56 11.19 23.11
N THR A 133 -8.13 11.43 24.34
CA THR A 133 -8.63 12.50 25.19
C THR A 133 -7.52 13.53 25.35
N ARG A 134 -7.72 14.72 24.80
CA ARG A 134 -6.78 15.84 24.96
C ARG A 134 -7.16 16.65 26.20
N LEU A 135 -6.21 16.83 27.10
CA LEU A 135 -6.33 17.72 28.25
C LEU A 135 -6.13 19.18 27.82
N ALA A 136 -6.69 20.11 28.58
CA ALA A 136 -6.51 21.55 28.35
C ALA A 136 -5.04 22.02 28.48
N SER A 137 -4.14 21.17 28.98
CA SER A 137 -2.69 21.42 29.01
C SER A 137 -1.97 21.02 27.71
N GLY A 138 -2.69 20.50 26.71
CA GLY A 138 -2.13 19.95 25.48
C GLY A 138 -1.72 18.48 25.56
N ASN A 139 -1.67 17.88 26.76
CA ASN A 139 -1.36 16.47 26.95
C ASN A 139 -2.49 15.57 26.41
N GLU A 140 -2.14 14.38 25.94
CA GLU A 140 -3.10 13.43 25.35
C GLU A 140 -3.08 12.11 26.11
N SER A 141 -4.22 11.72 26.67
CA SER A 141 -4.45 10.36 27.15
C SER A 141 -5.02 9.51 26.02
N ARG A 142 -4.50 8.30 25.85
CA ARG A 142 -4.84 7.42 24.73
C ARG A 142 -5.16 6.03 25.23
N GLN A 143 -6.17 5.41 24.63
CA GLN A 143 -6.57 4.04 24.93
C GLN A 143 -6.86 3.28 23.64
N ALA A 144 -6.23 2.12 23.47
CA ALA A 144 -6.62 1.18 22.42
C ALA A 144 -7.99 0.58 22.75
N ARG A 145 -8.99 0.91 21.93
CA ARG A 145 -10.32 0.25 21.95
C ARG A 145 -10.28 -1.06 21.17
N ARG A 146 -9.39 -1.16 20.19
CA ARG A 146 -9.17 -2.35 19.38
C ARG A 146 -7.67 -2.56 19.16
N ARG A 147 -7.13 -3.66 19.71
CA ARG A 147 -5.71 -4.04 19.57
C ARG A 147 -5.42 -4.81 18.28
N VAL A 148 -6.34 -5.67 17.85
CA VAL A 148 -6.26 -6.41 16.57
C VAL A 148 -7.03 -5.63 15.51
N PRO A 149 -6.40 -5.17 14.42
CA PRO A 149 -7.08 -4.40 13.40
C PRO A 149 -8.18 -5.23 12.73
N ARG A 150 -9.29 -4.58 12.36
CA ARG A 150 -10.16 -5.12 11.33
C ARG A 150 -9.40 -5.11 10.02
N ARG A 151 -9.61 -6.15 9.22
CA ARG A 151 -8.94 -6.33 7.94
C ARG A 151 -9.98 -6.26 6.83
N TRP A 152 -9.74 -5.38 5.88
CA TRP A 152 -10.54 -5.27 4.67
C TRP A 152 -9.66 -5.57 3.47
N LEU A 153 -10.24 -6.18 2.46
CA LEU A 153 -9.57 -6.48 1.20
C LEU A 153 -10.46 -6.02 0.06
N THR A 154 -9.94 -5.15 -0.80
CA THR A 154 -10.65 -4.65 -1.97
C THR A 154 -10.11 -5.31 -3.21
N TYR A 155 -10.91 -6.18 -3.79
CA TYR A 155 -10.60 -6.87 -5.04
C TYR A 155 -10.98 -6.00 -6.21
N ARG A 156 -10.13 -5.98 -7.22
CA ARG A 156 -10.52 -5.57 -8.55
C ARG A 156 -10.91 -6.81 -9.33
N VAL A 157 -12.12 -6.83 -9.85
CA VAL A 157 -12.65 -7.94 -10.64
C VAL A 157 -13.26 -7.40 -11.91
N GLY A 158 -13.40 -8.27 -12.92
CA GLY A 158 -13.92 -7.88 -14.21
C GLY A 158 -12.83 -7.52 -15.21
N ASN A 159 -12.32 -8.55 -15.88
CA ASN A 159 -11.24 -8.47 -16.87
C ASN A 159 -11.76 -8.32 -18.31
N ALA A 160 -12.93 -7.69 -18.50
CA ALA A 160 -13.58 -7.58 -19.80
C ALA A 160 -13.86 -8.96 -20.45
N ARG A 161 -14.19 -9.97 -19.64
CA ARG A 161 -14.58 -11.33 -20.05
C ARG A 161 -16.08 -11.52 -19.88
N GLN A 162 -16.67 -12.39 -20.69
CA GLN A 162 -18.09 -12.75 -20.57
C GLN A 162 -18.44 -13.40 -19.21
N THR A 163 -17.48 -14.05 -18.56
CA THR A 163 -17.64 -14.63 -17.22
C THR A 163 -17.73 -13.58 -16.11
N ASP A 164 -17.42 -12.30 -16.39
CA ASP A 164 -17.41 -11.25 -15.38
C ASP A 164 -18.82 -10.87 -14.91
N ALA A 165 -19.85 -11.12 -15.73
CA ALA A 165 -21.24 -10.96 -15.31
C ALA A 165 -21.59 -11.80 -14.07
N LEU A 166 -20.95 -12.96 -13.91
CA LEU A 166 -21.16 -13.87 -12.80
C LEU A 166 -20.72 -13.28 -11.46
N VAL A 167 -19.84 -12.26 -11.47
CA VAL A 167 -19.44 -11.53 -10.27
C VAL A 167 -20.64 -10.84 -9.64
N ALA A 168 -21.45 -10.17 -10.46
CA ALA A 168 -22.61 -9.43 -10.00
C ALA A 168 -23.69 -10.38 -9.45
N ASP A 169 -23.92 -11.51 -10.14
CA ASP A 169 -24.85 -12.54 -9.68
C ASP A 169 -24.39 -13.20 -8.37
N TRP A 170 -23.10 -13.54 -8.26
CA TRP A 170 -22.54 -14.07 -7.02
C TRP A 170 -22.71 -13.08 -5.87
N LEU A 171 -22.43 -11.81 -6.08
CA LEU A 171 -22.61 -10.79 -5.05
C LEU A 171 -24.07 -10.58 -4.68
N ALA A 172 -24.99 -10.63 -5.65
CA ALA A 172 -26.42 -10.55 -5.35
C ALA A 172 -26.87 -11.65 -4.37
N ASP A 173 -26.31 -12.84 -4.50
CA ASP A 173 -26.63 -13.98 -3.64
C ASP A 173 -25.87 -13.96 -2.29
N HIS A 174 -24.70 -13.33 -2.22
CA HIS A 174 -23.77 -13.44 -1.08
C HIS A 174 -23.50 -12.11 -0.34
N LEU A 175 -24.11 -11.00 -0.75
CA LEU A 175 -23.95 -9.73 -0.03
C LEU A 175 -24.44 -9.87 1.42
N GLY A 176 -23.58 -9.48 2.36
CA GLY A 176 -23.79 -9.63 3.80
C GLY A 176 -23.64 -11.06 4.34
N GLN A 177 -23.44 -12.06 3.48
CA GLN A 177 -23.26 -13.45 3.88
C GLN A 177 -21.78 -13.77 4.10
N ALA A 178 -21.52 -14.74 4.98
CA ALA A 178 -20.18 -15.26 5.19
C ALA A 178 -19.78 -16.16 4.00
N ALA A 179 -18.60 -15.90 3.47
CA ALA A 179 -17.99 -16.59 2.34
C ALA A 179 -16.49 -16.84 2.61
N LEU A 180 -15.93 -17.83 1.94
CA LEU A 180 -14.50 -18.09 1.82
C LEU A 180 -13.90 -17.17 0.75
N TRP A 181 -13.00 -16.31 1.18
CA TRP A 181 -12.29 -15.36 0.34
C TRP A 181 -10.85 -15.83 0.14
N PRO A 182 -10.34 -15.86 -1.11
CA PRO A 182 -8.95 -16.17 -1.38
C PRO A 182 -8.02 -15.07 -0.87
N MET A 183 -6.73 -15.34 -0.78
CA MET A 183 -5.74 -14.33 -0.42
C MET A 183 -4.71 -14.22 -1.56
N PRO A 184 -5.00 -13.43 -2.62
CA PRO A 184 -4.15 -13.38 -3.82
C PRO A 184 -2.73 -12.89 -3.54
N GLN A 185 -2.53 -12.05 -2.52
CA GLN A 185 -1.20 -11.60 -2.11
C GLN A 185 -0.32 -12.71 -1.52
N TYR A 186 -0.90 -13.86 -1.16
CA TYR A 186 -0.19 -15.04 -0.65
C TYR A 186 -0.27 -16.22 -1.62
N ALA A 187 -0.60 -15.95 -2.88
CA ALA A 187 -0.69 -16.98 -3.90
C ALA A 187 0.68 -17.64 -4.13
N VAL A 188 0.67 -18.96 -4.27
CA VAL A 188 1.81 -19.77 -4.71
C VAL A 188 1.46 -20.50 -6.00
N HIS A 189 2.46 -20.91 -6.76
CA HIS A 189 2.26 -21.60 -8.03
C HIS A 189 2.71 -23.05 -7.94
N MET A 190 1.97 -23.94 -8.60
CA MET A 190 2.35 -25.34 -8.70
C MET A 190 3.62 -25.50 -9.51
N SER A 191 4.66 -26.09 -8.91
CA SER A 191 5.95 -26.34 -9.55
C SER A 191 5.97 -27.62 -10.39
N SER A 192 5.00 -28.52 -10.17
CA SER A 192 4.75 -29.69 -10.99
C SER A 192 3.24 -29.96 -11.10
N ALA A 193 2.82 -30.66 -12.15
CA ALA A 193 1.44 -31.11 -12.26
C ALA A 193 1.08 -32.10 -11.14
N ALA A 194 -0.19 -32.08 -10.71
CA ALA A 194 -0.77 -33.07 -9.81
C ALA A 194 -1.97 -33.72 -10.49
N ALA A 195 -2.01 -35.05 -10.51
CA ALA A 195 -3.15 -35.79 -11.03
C ALA A 195 -4.34 -35.73 -10.06
N ARG A 196 -5.53 -36.01 -10.58
CA ARG A 196 -6.69 -36.33 -9.74
C ARG A 196 -6.32 -37.46 -8.77
N GLY A 197 -6.72 -37.32 -7.51
CA GLY A 197 -6.39 -38.25 -6.44
C GLY A 197 -5.05 -37.98 -5.74
N ALA A 198 -4.28 -36.97 -6.16
CA ALA A 198 -3.06 -36.59 -5.44
C ALA A 198 -3.37 -36.11 -4.01
N LEU A 199 -2.51 -36.45 -3.05
CA LEU A 199 -2.59 -36.02 -1.65
C LEU A 199 -1.61 -34.89 -1.30
N ALA A 200 -0.88 -34.39 -2.29
CA ALA A 200 0.06 -33.29 -2.10
C ALA A 200 0.20 -32.48 -3.39
N LEU A 201 0.46 -31.19 -3.22
CA LEU A 201 0.75 -30.24 -4.29
C LEU A 201 2.17 -29.75 -4.12
N ASN A 202 3.03 -29.94 -5.12
CA ASN A 202 4.34 -29.29 -5.13
C ASN A 202 4.15 -27.84 -5.57
N VAL A 203 4.62 -26.90 -4.75
CA VAL A 203 4.42 -25.46 -4.93
C VAL A 203 5.74 -24.69 -4.78
N THR A 204 5.72 -23.40 -5.12
CA THR A 204 6.85 -22.50 -4.94
C THR A 204 6.72 -21.66 -3.67
N ASN A 205 7.71 -21.75 -2.77
CA ASN A 205 7.94 -20.82 -1.64
C ASN A 205 6.69 -20.50 -0.80
N ALA A 206 5.93 -21.52 -0.39
CA ALA A 206 4.81 -21.33 0.54
C ALA A 206 5.32 -20.97 1.94
N ASP A 207 4.76 -19.91 2.51
CA ASP A 207 4.97 -19.59 3.92
C ASP A 207 3.79 -20.12 4.75
N TRP A 208 4.06 -21.07 5.65
CA TRP A 208 3.05 -21.67 6.51
C TRP A 208 2.27 -20.64 7.33
N GLN A 209 2.86 -19.47 7.64
CA GLN A 209 2.20 -18.40 8.38
C GLN A 209 1.03 -17.77 7.62
N HIS A 210 1.06 -17.81 6.28
CA HIS A 210 0.01 -17.28 5.42
C HIS A 210 -1.10 -18.31 5.13
N PHE A 211 -0.82 -19.59 5.30
CA PHE A 211 -1.78 -20.69 5.16
C PHE A 211 -2.36 -21.08 6.52
N GLY A 212 -2.95 -20.10 7.20
CA GLY A 212 -3.57 -20.26 8.51
C GLY A 212 -5.00 -20.84 8.46
N PRO A 213 -5.67 -20.95 9.61
CA PRO A 213 -7.06 -21.40 9.66
C PRO A 213 -8.02 -20.38 9.05
N LEU A 214 -9.23 -20.84 8.69
CA LEU A 214 -10.26 -20.00 8.07
C LEU A 214 -10.67 -18.78 8.90
N SER A 215 -10.68 -18.88 10.23
CA SER A 215 -11.07 -17.81 11.15
C SER A 215 -10.20 -17.75 12.40
N ALA A 216 -10.20 -16.56 13.03
CA ALA A 216 -9.50 -16.32 14.29
C ALA A 216 -10.51 -16.19 15.44
N ASN A 217 -10.43 -17.10 16.41
CA ASN A 217 -11.21 -17.06 17.64
C ASN A 217 -10.48 -16.21 18.69
N LEU A 218 -10.46 -14.89 18.48
CA LEU A 218 -9.63 -13.98 19.26
C LEU A 218 -9.97 -13.99 20.76
N ARG A 219 -8.96 -14.18 21.61
CA ARG A 219 -9.06 -14.12 23.07
C ARG A 219 -7.85 -13.38 23.63
N LEU A 220 -8.07 -12.57 24.65
CA LEU A 220 -6.97 -11.96 25.41
C LEU A 220 -6.62 -12.88 26.58
N THR A 221 -5.36 -13.31 26.64
CA THR A 221 -4.81 -14.12 27.74
C THR A 221 -3.67 -13.36 28.44
N PRO A 222 -3.17 -13.81 29.60
CA PRO A 222 -1.98 -13.22 30.22
C PRO A 222 -0.75 -13.19 29.31
N GLY A 223 -0.65 -14.12 28.36
CA GLY A 223 0.40 -14.19 27.35
C GLY A 223 0.16 -13.33 26.09
N GLY A 224 -0.88 -12.48 26.09
CA GLY A 224 -1.24 -11.63 24.95
C GLY A 224 -2.47 -12.11 24.19
N VAL A 225 -2.61 -11.64 22.95
CA VAL A 225 -3.75 -12.03 22.10
C VAL A 225 -3.49 -13.40 21.48
N GLN A 226 -4.48 -14.28 21.52
CA GLN A 226 -4.46 -15.61 20.91
C GLN A 226 -5.72 -15.81 20.07
N GLY A 227 -5.79 -16.91 19.30
CA GLY A 227 -7.03 -17.27 18.58
C GLY A 227 -6.85 -17.81 17.17
N TRP A 228 -5.63 -17.85 16.64
CA TRP A 228 -5.33 -18.37 15.29
C TRP A 228 -4.99 -19.87 15.27
N GLN A 229 -5.46 -20.62 16.27
CA GLN A 229 -5.27 -22.08 16.30
C GLN A 229 -6.35 -22.77 15.46
N GLU A 230 -5.97 -23.88 14.85
CA GLU A 230 -6.92 -24.78 14.19
C GLU A 230 -7.90 -25.38 15.22
N GLY A 231 -9.12 -25.59 14.77
CA GLY A 231 -10.17 -26.23 15.54
C GLY A 231 -11.10 -27.02 14.64
N LEU A 232 -12.08 -27.70 15.24
CA LEU A 232 -13.13 -28.40 14.50
C LEU A 232 -13.86 -27.43 13.56
N GLY A 233 -13.83 -27.71 12.25
CA GLY A 233 -14.41 -26.84 11.22
C GLY A 233 -13.60 -25.57 10.90
N ASN A 234 -12.40 -25.40 11.47
CA ASN A 234 -11.53 -24.24 11.27
C ASN A 234 -10.12 -24.66 10.80
N GLY A 235 -10.06 -25.60 9.87
CA GLY A 235 -8.81 -26.06 9.26
C GLY A 235 -8.22 -25.03 8.29
N ARG A 236 -7.09 -25.38 7.67
CA ARG A 236 -6.46 -24.61 6.59
C ARG A 236 -7.10 -25.00 5.27
N TRP A 237 -7.57 -24.02 4.50
CA TRP A 237 -8.17 -24.28 3.20
C TRP A 237 -7.49 -23.45 2.12
N VAL A 238 -7.48 -23.99 0.92
CA VAL A 238 -6.93 -23.33 -0.27
C VAL A 238 -7.91 -23.36 -1.41
N LEU A 239 -7.86 -22.31 -2.24
CA LEU A 239 -8.44 -22.27 -3.57
C LEU A 239 -7.34 -22.62 -4.57
N ILE A 240 -7.61 -23.59 -5.44
CA ILE A 240 -6.73 -24.00 -6.53
C ILE A 240 -7.40 -23.57 -7.83
N ILE A 241 -6.74 -22.70 -8.59
CA ILE A 241 -7.21 -22.25 -9.89
C ILE A 241 -6.28 -22.79 -10.98
N ALA A 242 -6.81 -23.70 -11.79
CA ALA A 242 -6.18 -24.27 -12.96
C ALA A 242 -6.71 -23.60 -14.25
N ALA A 243 -6.31 -24.11 -15.42
CA ALA A 243 -6.78 -23.61 -16.71
C ALA A 243 -8.20 -24.07 -17.06
N ASP A 244 -8.56 -25.27 -16.59
CA ASP A 244 -9.81 -25.99 -16.81
C ASP A 244 -10.84 -25.80 -15.68
N GLY A 245 -10.56 -24.92 -14.72
CA GLY A 245 -11.48 -24.54 -13.66
C GLY A 245 -10.79 -24.33 -12.32
N TRP A 246 -11.58 -24.38 -11.25
CA TRP A 246 -11.10 -24.26 -9.88
C TRP A 246 -11.65 -25.38 -9.00
N GLN A 247 -11.03 -25.54 -7.83
CA GLN A 247 -11.48 -26.41 -6.74
C GLN A 247 -10.92 -25.89 -5.41
N VAL A 248 -11.53 -26.27 -4.29
CA VAL A 248 -10.94 -26.05 -2.96
C VAL A 248 -10.39 -27.34 -2.40
N ALA A 249 -9.40 -27.22 -1.52
CA ALA A 249 -8.89 -28.36 -0.77
C ALA A 249 -8.55 -27.94 0.66
N GLN A 250 -8.73 -28.87 1.60
CA GLN A 250 -8.24 -28.70 2.97
C GLN A 250 -6.79 -29.17 3.05
N LEU A 251 -5.96 -28.42 3.75
CA LEU A 251 -4.57 -28.79 4.01
C LEU A 251 -4.44 -29.49 5.37
N SER A 252 -3.59 -30.51 5.41
CA SER A 252 -3.15 -31.18 6.63
C SER A 252 -1.80 -30.66 7.12
N ASP A 253 -0.92 -30.22 6.20
CA ASP A 253 0.38 -29.63 6.51
C ASP A 253 0.86 -28.67 5.39
N VAL A 254 1.73 -27.74 5.76
CA VAL A 254 2.28 -26.71 4.86
C VAL A 254 3.79 -26.68 4.97
N GLN A 255 4.47 -27.00 3.88
CA GLN A 255 5.92 -26.92 3.73
C GLN A 255 6.26 -25.93 2.62
N SER A 256 7.49 -25.42 2.63
CA SER A 256 7.91 -24.37 1.70
C SER A 256 7.75 -24.72 0.22
N ASN A 257 7.90 -26.00 -0.13
CA ASN A 257 7.77 -26.48 -1.51
C ASN A 257 6.62 -27.48 -1.70
N ARG A 258 5.81 -27.72 -0.67
CA ARG A 258 4.77 -28.75 -0.70
C ARG A 258 3.61 -28.44 0.23
N LEU A 259 2.39 -28.58 -0.28
CA LEU A 259 1.15 -28.52 0.50
C LEU A 259 0.56 -29.93 0.59
N TRP A 260 0.30 -30.42 1.80
CA TRP A 260 -0.32 -31.72 2.02
C TRP A 260 -1.83 -31.57 2.15
N LEU A 261 -2.59 -32.41 1.45
CA LEU A 261 -4.04 -32.36 1.43
C LEU A 261 -4.62 -33.34 2.44
N THR A 262 -5.73 -32.99 3.06
CA THR A 262 -6.50 -33.91 3.93
C THR A 262 -7.27 -34.93 3.09
N GLU A 263 -7.76 -34.51 1.93
CA GLU A 263 -8.51 -35.34 0.99
C GLU A 263 -7.83 -35.37 -0.39
N PRO A 264 -7.97 -36.46 -1.16
CA PRO A 264 -7.41 -36.54 -2.51
C PRO A 264 -7.99 -35.46 -3.43
N LEU A 265 -7.14 -34.88 -4.26
CA LEU A 265 -7.51 -33.82 -5.18
C LEU A 265 -8.64 -34.26 -6.13
N ALA A 266 -9.74 -33.49 -6.19
CA ALA A 266 -10.92 -33.87 -6.97
C ALA A 266 -10.71 -33.75 -8.48
N ARG A 267 -9.92 -32.76 -8.92
CA ARG A 267 -9.56 -32.50 -10.32
C ARG A 267 -8.05 -32.41 -10.48
N ALA A 268 -7.51 -32.80 -11.63
CA ALA A 268 -6.08 -32.59 -11.88
C ALA A 268 -5.75 -31.08 -11.89
N ALA A 269 -4.51 -30.72 -11.57
CA ALA A 269 -4.03 -29.36 -11.65
C ALA A 269 -2.66 -29.33 -12.34
N ALA A 270 -2.56 -28.54 -13.40
CA ALA A 270 -1.35 -28.45 -14.21
C ALA A 270 -0.23 -27.64 -13.51
N THR A 271 0.99 -27.75 -14.02
CA THR A 271 2.09 -26.86 -13.60
C THR A 271 1.72 -25.41 -13.86
N GLY A 272 2.06 -24.50 -12.95
CA GLY A 272 1.69 -23.09 -13.01
C GLY A 272 0.29 -22.76 -12.47
N SER A 273 -0.54 -23.76 -12.14
CA SER A 273 -1.81 -23.53 -11.44
C SER A 273 -1.58 -22.73 -10.17
N THR A 274 -2.50 -21.84 -9.85
CA THR A 274 -2.37 -20.93 -8.71
C THR A 274 -3.07 -21.51 -7.49
N VAL A 275 -2.42 -21.48 -6.33
CA VAL A 275 -2.98 -21.93 -5.06
C VAL A 275 -2.97 -20.76 -4.09
N MET A 276 -4.11 -20.44 -3.50
CA MET A 276 -4.28 -19.30 -2.58
C MET A 276 -4.88 -19.77 -1.26
N PRO A 277 -4.42 -19.28 -0.10
CA PRO A 277 -5.10 -19.57 1.15
C PRO A 277 -6.49 -18.92 1.16
N LEU A 278 -7.45 -19.58 1.82
CA LEU A 278 -8.81 -19.11 2.01
C LEU A 278 -9.02 -18.65 3.46
N VAL A 279 -9.82 -17.60 3.64
CA VAL A 279 -10.28 -17.12 4.96
C VAL A 279 -11.77 -16.82 4.92
N TRP A 280 -12.45 -16.84 6.07
CA TRP A 280 -13.80 -16.32 6.15
C TRP A 280 -13.81 -14.80 5.95
N GLY A 281 -14.88 -14.31 5.34
CA GLY A 281 -15.13 -12.90 5.17
C GLY A 281 -16.53 -12.64 4.62
N SER A 282 -16.89 -11.37 4.49
CA SER A 282 -18.16 -10.96 3.91
C SER A 282 -18.01 -9.65 3.15
N ALA A 283 -18.67 -9.56 2.00
CA ALA A 283 -18.88 -8.29 1.32
C ALA A 283 -20.10 -7.61 1.97
N THR A 284 -19.88 -6.55 2.74
CA THR A 284 -20.97 -5.81 3.40
C THR A 284 -21.36 -4.54 2.65
N ASP A 285 -20.40 -3.97 1.92
CA ASP A 285 -20.62 -2.77 1.14
C ASP A 285 -20.98 -3.14 -0.31
N PRO A 286 -21.86 -2.37 -0.97
CA PRO A 286 -22.15 -2.58 -2.38
C PRO A 286 -20.87 -2.50 -3.22
N ALA A 287 -20.68 -3.46 -4.12
CA ALA A 287 -19.63 -3.38 -5.10
C ALA A 287 -19.96 -2.32 -6.17
N GLY A 288 -18.95 -1.54 -6.54
CA GLY A 288 -19.06 -0.56 -7.63
C GLY A 288 -18.60 -1.18 -8.94
N PHE A 289 -19.51 -1.43 -9.87
CA PHE A 289 -19.20 -1.95 -11.20
C PHE A 289 -19.45 -0.94 -12.30
N THR A 290 -18.51 -0.86 -13.24
CA THR A 290 -18.68 -0.26 -14.55
C THR A 290 -19.02 -1.35 -15.54
N GLN A 291 -20.12 -1.18 -16.28
CA GLN A 291 -20.48 -2.06 -17.38
C GLN A 291 -20.04 -1.42 -18.70
N TRP A 292 -19.20 -2.10 -19.47
CA TRP A 292 -18.79 -1.61 -20.79
C TRP A 292 -19.76 -2.06 -21.88
N VAL A 293 -20.16 -3.33 -21.84
CA VAL A 293 -21.19 -3.93 -22.69
C VAL A 293 -21.97 -4.99 -21.88
N PRO A 294 -23.14 -5.45 -22.35
CA PRO A 294 -23.83 -6.59 -21.74
C PRO A 294 -22.88 -7.78 -21.53
N GLY A 295 -22.81 -8.31 -20.30
CA GLY A 295 -21.93 -9.42 -19.96
C GLY A 295 -20.49 -9.07 -19.56
N MET A 296 -20.04 -7.83 -19.80
CA MET A 296 -18.68 -7.38 -19.48
C MET A 296 -18.73 -6.22 -18.48
N VAL A 297 -18.43 -6.55 -17.23
CA VAL A 297 -18.40 -5.62 -16.10
C VAL A 297 -17.03 -5.66 -15.44
N GLY A 298 -16.64 -4.57 -14.78
CA GLY A 298 -15.49 -4.58 -13.90
C GLY A 298 -15.54 -3.48 -12.86
N GLY A 299 -14.84 -3.69 -11.76
CA GLY A 299 -15.02 -2.85 -10.59
C GLY A 299 -14.36 -3.39 -9.34
N ASN A 300 -14.73 -2.78 -8.21
CA ASN A 300 -14.14 -3.06 -6.92
C ASN A 300 -15.14 -3.75 -6.00
N VAL A 301 -14.69 -4.84 -5.38
CA VAL A 301 -15.44 -5.62 -4.40
C VAL A 301 -14.70 -5.54 -3.06
N PRO A 302 -15.14 -4.68 -2.14
CA PRO A 302 -14.62 -4.65 -0.78
C PRO A 302 -15.21 -5.80 0.05
N ALA A 303 -14.35 -6.48 0.80
CA ALA A 303 -14.76 -7.52 1.74
C ALA A 303 -14.07 -7.31 3.09
N GLN A 304 -14.82 -7.45 4.18
CA GLN A 304 -14.24 -7.59 5.50
C GLN A 304 -13.81 -9.04 5.67
N ILE A 305 -12.54 -9.28 6.00
CA ILE A 305 -11.98 -10.62 6.16
C ILE A 305 -11.46 -10.83 7.58
N GLN A 306 -11.22 -12.09 7.92
CA GLN A 306 -10.64 -12.47 9.21
C GLN A 306 -9.27 -11.81 9.43
N PRO A 307 -8.94 -11.44 10.69
CA PRO A 307 -7.69 -10.78 11.00
C PRO A 307 -6.50 -11.72 10.76
N ALA A 308 -5.42 -11.16 10.21
CA ALA A 308 -4.20 -11.91 10.00
C ALA A 308 -3.56 -12.35 11.34
N PRO A 309 -2.78 -13.44 11.35
CA PRO A 309 -1.97 -13.82 12.50
C PRO A 309 -1.05 -12.70 12.98
N LEU A 310 -0.63 -12.79 14.25
CA LEU A 310 0.32 -11.87 14.84
C LEU A 310 1.63 -11.88 14.04
N PRO A 311 2.13 -10.71 13.57
CA PRO A 311 3.45 -10.63 12.98
C PRO A 311 4.53 -11.03 14.00
N ASN A 312 5.60 -11.65 13.53
CA ASN A 312 6.73 -12.02 14.39
C ASN A 312 7.46 -10.75 14.88
N PRO A 313 7.44 -10.40 16.19
CA PRO A 313 8.12 -9.19 16.66
C PRO A 313 9.64 -9.27 16.53
N GLY A 314 10.21 -10.47 16.43
CA GLY A 314 11.65 -10.70 16.32
C GLY A 314 12.26 -10.27 14.98
N VAL A 315 11.45 -9.94 13.96
CA VAL A 315 11.98 -9.40 12.68
C VAL A 315 12.36 -7.92 12.80
N LEU A 316 11.90 -7.23 13.84
CA LEU A 316 12.15 -5.81 14.03
C LEU A 316 13.55 -5.58 14.60
N SER A 317 14.39 -4.92 13.80
CA SER A 317 15.74 -4.48 14.16
C SER A 317 15.88 -2.95 14.15
N ASP A 318 14.75 -2.25 14.29
CA ASP A 318 14.72 -0.79 14.34
C ASP A 318 15.56 -0.27 15.54
N PRO A 319 16.34 0.80 15.37
CA PRO A 319 17.02 1.45 16.48
C PRO A 319 16.02 2.03 17.47
N TRP A 320 16.41 2.16 18.73
CA TRP A 320 15.56 2.71 19.79
C TRP A 320 16.20 3.94 20.40
N LEU A 321 15.39 4.98 20.63
CA LEU A 321 15.76 6.16 21.38
C LEU A 321 14.64 6.48 22.36
N ASP A 322 14.97 6.59 23.65
CA ASP A 322 13.99 6.89 24.70
C ASP A 322 12.81 5.89 24.68
N GLU A 323 13.12 4.59 24.56
CA GLU A 323 12.14 3.50 24.45
C GLU A 323 11.15 3.64 23.27
N ILE A 324 11.47 4.48 22.29
CA ILE A 324 10.66 4.71 21.09
C ILE A 324 11.47 4.24 19.87
N PRO A 325 10.88 3.42 18.97
CA PRO A 325 11.58 2.97 17.78
C PRO A 325 11.79 4.13 16.80
N VAL A 326 12.94 4.12 16.14
CA VAL A 326 13.28 5.03 15.04
C VAL A 326 12.91 4.36 13.73
N TRP A 327 12.04 4.99 12.95
CA TRP A 327 11.65 4.49 11.64
C TRP A 327 12.56 5.02 10.53
N PRO A 328 12.76 4.25 9.46
CA PRO A 328 13.44 4.76 8.27
C PRO A 328 12.62 5.88 7.63
N ASP A 329 13.29 6.74 6.86
CA ASP A 329 12.58 7.70 6.02
C ASP A 329 11.85 7.02 4.85
N GLY A 330 10.97 7.76 4.18
CA GLY A 330 10.33 7.31 2.95
C GLY A 330 11.36 6.90 1.89
N ASN A 331 11.11 5.78 1.22
CA ASN A 331 11.99 5.24 0.16
C ASN A 331 11.34 5.32 -1.22
N TRP A 332 10.35 6.19 -1.39
CA TRP A 332 9.65 6.45 -2.65
C TRP A 332 10.28 7.63 -3.40
N ARG A 333 10.03 7.69 -4.72
CA ARG A 333 10.62 8.70 -5.62
C ARG A 333 10.07 10.10 -5.40
N ASP A 334 8.80 10.22 -5.03
CA ASP A 334 8.16 11.53 -4.82
C ASP A 334 8.69 12.17 -3.54
N ASP A 335 8.89 13.49 -3.59
CA ASP A 335 9.37 14.25 -2.45
C ASP A 335 8.39 14.11 -1.26
N PRO A 336 8.89 13.89 -0.04
CA PRO A 336 8.05 13.85 1.14
C PRO A 336 7.32 15.19 1.32
N THR A 337 6.00 15.14 1.48
CA THR A 337 5.20 16.34 1.74
C THR A 337 5.02 16.55 3.23
N THR A 338 5.07 17.83 3.65
CA THR A 338 4.87 18.23 5.03
C THR A 338 3.86 19.35 5.11
N GLY A 339 2.82 19.17 5.92
CA GLY A 339 1.85 20.22 6.25
C GLY A 339 2.13 20.76 7.65
N ALA A 340 2.28 22.08 7.79
CA ALA A 340 2.36 22.72 9.10
C ALA A 340 1.10 23.56 9.33
N GLN A 341 0.43 23.34 10.46
CA GLN A 341 -0.65 24.22 10.91
C GLN A 341 -0.15 25.07 12.08
N ALA A 342 -0.32 26.38 11.97
CA ALA A 342 -0.18 27.31 13.08
C ALA A 342 -1.57 27.66 13.61
N THR A 343 -1.84 27.35 14.87
CA THR A 343 -3.10 27.75 15.52
C THR A 343 -2.89 29.06 16.24
N ILE A 344 -3.48 30.15 15.73
CA ILE A 344 -3.58 31.43 16.46
C ILE A 344 -4.94 31.46 17.14
N THR A 345 -4.99 31.14 18.42
CA THR A 345 -6.24 31.26 19.20
C THR A 345 -6.40 32.73 19.62
N ARG A 346 -7.26 33.48 18.92
CA ARG A 346 -7.63 34.86 19.31
C ARG A 346 -8.57 34.79 20.52
N GLN A 347 -8.16 35.33 21.66
CA GLN A 347 -9.04 35.50 22.82
C GLN A 347 -9.72 36.88 22.78
N ASP A 348 -10.98 36.91 23.18
CA ASP A 348 -11.82 38.09 23.32
C ASP A 348 -11.41 38.90 24.56
N PHE A 349 -11.21 40.20 24.42
CA PHE A 349 -10.69 41.10 25.47
C PHE A 349 -11.80 41.70 26.33
N SER A 350 -12.80 40.87 26.67
CA SER A 350 -13.88 41.24 27.60
C SER A 350 -13.34 41.36 29.05
N PRO A 351 -13.83 42.30 29.87
CA PRO A 351 -13.25 42.67 31.17
C PRO A 351 -13.50 41.67 32.33
N ALA A 352 -13.74 40.39 32.06
CA ALA A 352 -13.87 39.36 33.10
C ALA A 352 -12.50 38.80 33.52
N ASP A 353 -12.35 38.37 34.79
CA ASP A 353 -11.08 37.92 35.39
C ASP A 353 -10.37 36.83 34.54
N PRO A 354 -9.24 37.17 33.87
CA PRO A 354 -8.60 36.27 32.92
C PRO A 354 -7.56 35.38 33.61
N TRP A 355 -7.83 34.08 33.65
CA TRP A 355 -6.80 33.07 33.84
C TRP A 355 -5.98 32.97 32.55
N VAL A 356 -4.85 33.68 32.48
CA VAL A 356 -3.94 33.64 31.32
C VAL A 356 -3.22 32.29 31.29
N ARG A 357 -3.50 31.46 30.29
CA ARG A 357 -2.59 30.40 29.83
C ARG A 357 -2.12 30.73 28.43
N ARG A 358 -0.84 31.04 28.30
CA ARG A 358 -0.13 30.96 27.03
C ARG A 358 0.03 29.48 26.70
N ASP A 359 -0.86 28.93 25.90
CA ASP A 359 -0.50 27.73 25.15
C ASP A 359 0.42 28.21 24.02
N ASP A 360 1.71 27.90 24.15
CA ASP A 360 2.62 28.08 23.02
C ASP A 360 2.00 27.36 21.80
N PRO A 361 1.83 28.04 20.66
CA PRO A 361 1.25 27.42 19.49
C PRO A 361 2.22 26.35 18.99
N TRP A 362 2.01 25.10 19.39
CA TRP A 362 2.74 23.99 18.80
C TRP A 362 2.32 23.89 17.34
N SER A 363 3.29 24.07 16.44
CA SER A 363 3.14 23.61 15.07
C SER A 363 2.94 22.09 15.11
N THR A 364 1.71 21.61 14.96
CA THR A 364 1.48 20.20 14.68
C THR A 364 1.77 19.98 13.21
N ALA A 365 3.01 19.59 12.91
CA ALA A 365 3.37 19.16 11.57
C ALA A 365 2.76 17.78 11.29
N THR A 366 2.28 17.58 10.08
CA THR A 366 1.92 16.27 9.54
C THR A 366 2.87 15.92 8.41
N PHE A 367 3.42 14.72 8.46
CA PHE A 367 4.38 14.19 7.52
C PHE A 367 3.70 13.09 6.73
N GLN A 368 3.58 13.26 5.42
CA GLN A 368 3.19 12.16 4.56
C GLN A 368 4.45 11.41 4.15
N ARG A 369 4.40 10.09 4.29
CA ARG A 369 5.50 9.19 3.90
C ARG A 369 4.94 8.05 3.08
N ARG A 370 5.64 7.75 2.00
CA ARG A 370 5.39 6.58 1.15
C ARG A 370 6.54 5.61 1.31
N TYR A 371 6.18 4.34 1.48
CA TYR A 371 7.13 3.26 1.61
C TYR A 371 6.85 2.17 0.59
N LEU A 372 7.91 1.62 0.03
CA LEU A 372 7.89 0.46 -0.85
C LEU A 372 8.58 -0.69 -0.15
N ALA A 373 7.85 -1.77 0.08
CA ALA A 373 8.38 -3.03 0.57
C ALA A 373 8.47 -4.00 -0.62
N GLY A 374 9.70 -4.19 -1.12
CA GLY A 374 9.99 -4.98 -2.33
C GLY A 374 10.42 -6.44 -2.08
N SER A 375 10.15 -6.98 -0.90
CA SER A 375 10.41 -8.38 -0.56
C SER A 375 9.51 -8.86 0.57
N ALA A 376 9.32 -10.18 0.69
CA ALA A 376 8.54 -10.78 1.78
C ALA A 376 9.06 -10.34 3.16
N ASN A 377 10.39 -10.32 3.35
CA ASN A 377 10.98 -9.87 4.62
C ASN A 377 10.70 -8.38 4.90
N ALA A 378 10.81 -7.52 3.88
CA ALA A 378 10.51 -6.09 4.05
C ALA A 378 9.02 -5.86 4.36
N ILE A 379 8.12 -6.65 3.77
CA ILE A 379 6.68 -6.62 4.04
C ILE A 379 6.41 -7.02 5.49
N GLU A 380 7.00 -8.12 5.97
CA GLU A 380 6.82 -8.58 7.35
C GLU A 380 7.35 -7.58 8.38
N ILE A 381 8.49 -6.94 8.11
CA ILE A 381 9.00 -5.83 8.94
C ILE A 381 7.96 -4.71 9.03
N TRP A 382 7.38 -4.29 7.90
CA TRP A 382 6.35 -3.26 7.90
C TRP A 382 5.07 -3.68 8.63
N ARG A 383 4.61 -4.91 8.45
CA ARG A 383 3.45 -5.45 9.19
C ARG A 383 3.72 -5.44 10.69
N ALA A 384 4.91 -5.83 11.12
CA ALA A 384 5.32 -5.80 12.52
C ALA A 384 5.42 -4.36 13.08
N ARG A 385 5.94 -3.40 12.30
CA ARG A 385 5.96 -1.97 12.68
C ARG A 385 4.54 -1.44 12.90
N LEU A 386 3.64 -1.66 11.93
CA LEU A 386 2.25 -1.21 12.02
C LEU A 386 1.53 -1.88 13.21
N TRP A 387 1.77 -3.17 13.43
CA TRP A 387 1.23 -3.89 14.59
C TRP A 387 1.70 -3.29 15.92
N ARG A 388 2.98 -2.95 16.06
CA ARG A 388 3.53 -2.29 17.25
C ARG A 388 2.87 -0.94 17.50
N THR A 389 2.55 -0.17 16.44
CA THR A 389 1.90 1.15 16.61
C THR A 389 0.48 1.09 17.14
N GLN A 390 -0.26 0.04 16.82
CA GLN A 390 -1.68 -0.13 17.17
C GLN A 390 -2.53 1.09 16.77
N GLY A 391 -2.40 1.54 15.52
CA GLY A 391 -3.04 2.77 15.05
C GLY A 391 -2.40 4.00 15.67
N ARG A 392 -3.21 4.89 16.25
CA ARG A 392 -2.72 6.18 16.81
C ARG A 392 -2.15 6.05 18.22
N LEU A 393 -1.84 4.85 18.72
CA LEU A 393 -1.45 4.63 20.11
C LEU A 393 0.03 4.94 20.36
N GLN A 394 0.93 4.11 19.83
CA GLN A 394 2.36 4.19 20.10
C GLN A 394 3.04 5.21 19.20
N ALA A 395 4.09 5.83 19.74
CA ALA A 395 4.92 6.79 19.03
C ALA A 395 6.09 6.10 18.32
N PHE A 396 6.68 6.81 17.37
CA PHE A 396 7.93 6.47 16.70
C PHE A 396 8.69 7.76 16.36
N TRP A 397 10.01 7.68 16.22
CA TRP A 397 10.83 8.76 15.69
C TRP A 397 10.88 8.69 14.17
N LEU A 398 10.78 9.83 13.50
CA LEU A 398 10.83 9.93 12.04
C LEU A 398 11.73 11.10 11.61
N PRO A 399 12.54 10.96 10.54
CA PRO A 399 13.22 12.09 9.92
C PRO A 399 12.20 13.12 9.45
N ASP A 400 12.37 14.37 9.87
CA ASP A 400 11.36 15.40 9.56
C ASP A 400 11.40 15.86 8.09
N GLY A 401 12.58 15.81 7.46
CA GLY A 401 12.85 16.33 6.12
C GLY A 401 12.76 17.86 6.01
N LEU A 402 12.64 18.56 7.15
CA LEU A 402 12.45 20.02 7.20
C LEU A 402 13.70 20.75 7.68
N ALA A 403 14.36 20.22 8.72
CA ALA A 403 15.57 20.85 9.21
C ALA A 403 16.72 20.67 8.19
N PRO A 404 17.58 21.69 8.01
CA PRO A 404 18.79 21.52 7.24
C PRO A 404 19.65 20.41 7.85
N VAL A 405 20.26 19.62 6.97
CA VAL A 405 21.21 18.59 7.38
C VAL A 405 22.50 19.28 7.84
N LEU A 406 22.83 19.11 9.12
CA LEU A 406 24.09 19.64 9.65
C LEU A 406 25.24 18.71 9.31
N ARG A 407 26.45 19.25 9.25
CA ARG A 407 27.69 18.49 9.01
C ARG A 407 28.63 18.61 10.18
N VAL A 408 29.11 17.47 10.67
CA VAL A 408 30.12 17.41 11.73
C VAL A 408 31.45 17.97 11.21
N THR A 409 32.02 18.93 11.95
CA THR A 409 33.23 19.67 11.55
C THR A 409 34.48 19.23 12.31
N SER A 410 34.33 18.63 13.49
CA SER A 410 35.41 18.01 14.25
C SER A 410 35.01 16.60 14.63
N GLU A 411 35.98 15.69 14.64
CA GLU A 411 35.77 14.36 15.19
C GLU A 411 35.27 14.46 16.64
N ALA A 412 34.34 13.59 17.01
CA ALA A 412 33.81 13.51 18.36
C ALA A 412 33.91 12.08 18.91
N SER A 413 34.39 11.99 20.15
CA SER A 413 34.50 10.74 20.91
C SER A 413 33.22 10.48 21.74
N PRO A 414 32.94 9.23 22.13
CA PRO A 414 31.85 8.89 23.06
C PRO A 414 31.79 9.73 24.35
N ASP A 415 32.93 10.27 24.80
CA ASP A 415 33.04 11.03 26.05
C ASP A 415 32.76 12.54 25.88
N ASP A 416 32.68 13.06 24.66
CA ASP A 416 32.63 14.51 24.41
C ASP A 416 31.28 15.12 24.80
N GLY A 417 30.17 14.38 24.68
CA GLY A 417 28.82 14.85 25.03
C GLY A 417 28.24 15.94 24.09
N TYR A 418 28.95 16.33 23.03
CA TYR A 418 28.50 17.29 22.03
C TYR A 418 29.12 17.00 20.65
N LEU A 419 28.53 17.58 19.60
CA LEU A 419 29.07 17.58 18.24
C LEU A 419 29.32 19.03 17.79
N ARG A 420 30.50 19.31 17.22
CA ARG A 420 30.70 20.55 16.46
C ARG A 420 30.17 20.37 15.06
N VAL A 421 29.31 21.29 14.65
CA VAL A 421 28.51 21.20 13.44
C VAL A 421 28.49 22.51 12.66
N SER A 422 28.27 22.39 11.35
CA SER A 422 28.04 23.50 10.43
C SER A 422 26.75 23.28 9.63
N GLY A 423 26.11 24.36 9.19
CA GLY A 423 24.89 24.36 8.40
C GLY A 423 24.30 25.78 8.30
N GLU A 424 23.51 26.04 7.25
CA GLU A 424 22.95 27.38 6.98
C GLU A 424 21.98 27.85 8.06
N ASP A 425 21.28 26.92 8.72
CA ASP A 425 20.35 27.25 9.79
C ASP A 425 20.39 26.23 10.94
N VAL A 426 21.46 26.32 11.74
CA VAL A 426 21.63 25.56 12.99
C VAL A 426 20.49 25.83 13.97
N SER A 427 19.74 26.94 13.80
CA SER A 427 18.61 27.28 14.65
C SER A 427 17.40 26.35 14.49
N ALA A 428 17.35 25.54 13.43
CA ALA A 428 16.40 24.45 13.33
C ALA A 428 16.60 23.39 14.45
N PHE A 429 17.77 23.36 15.09
CA PHE A 429 18.04 22.56 16.29
C PHE A 429 18.01 23.41 17.58
N TRP A 430 17.65 24.70 17.50
CA TRP A 430 17.48 25.58 18.64
C TRP A 430 16.10 25.42 19.24
N HIS A 431 16.08 25.24 20.57
CA HIS A 431 14.90 25.05 21.41
C HIS A 431 14.09 23.81 21.04
N ARG A 432 14.20 22.80 21.92
CA ARG A 432 13.46 21.52 22.01
C ARG A 432 14.42 20.32 21.95
N PRO A 433 14.47 19.44 22.96
CA PRO A 433 15.19 18.17 22.86
C PRO A 433 14.63 17.33 21.70
N ALA A 434 15.29 17.40 20.54
CA ALA A 434 15.00 16.56 19.39
C ALA A 434 15.83 15.27 19.45
N ALA A 435 15.47 14.27 18.67
CA ALA A 435 16.40 13.18 18.38
C ALA A 435 17.12 13.48 17.05
N CYS A 436 18.20 12.75 16.75
CA CYS A 436 18.85 12.84 15.46
C CYS A 436 19.39 11.49 14.99
N VAL A 437 19.51 11.35 13.66
CA VAL A 437 20.32 10.31 13.02
C VAL A 437 21.66 10.95 12.66
N ILE A 438 22.75 10.29 13.04
CA ILE A 438 24.10 10.61 12.61
C ILE A 438 24.49 9.60 11.54
N ALA A 439 24.53 10.05 10.29
CA ALA A 439 24.91 9.24 9.13
C ALA A 439 26.38 9.48 8.78
N HIS A 440 27.20 8.45 8.95
CA HIS A 440 28.64 8.50 8.73
C HIS A 440 29.00 8.44 7.23
N PRO A 441 30.21 8.89 6.85
CA PRO A 441 30.67 8.83 5.46
C PRO A 441 30.75 7.41 4.88
N ASP A 442 30.97 6.40 5.72
CA ASP A 442 31.00 4.98 5.33
C ASP A 442 29.61 4.35 5.15
N GLY A 443 28.54 5.13 5.41
CA GLY A 443 27.15 4.69 5.31
C GLY A 443 26.58 4.10 6.60
N SER A 444 27.39 3.87 7.63
CA SER A 444 26.92 3.47 8.95
C SER A 444 26.13 4.59 9.62
N ARG A 445 25.27 4.23 10.59
CA ARG A 445 24.37 5.18 11.25
C ARG A 445 24.35 4.91 12.75
N GLN A 446 24.31 5.98 13.53
CA GLN A 446 23.98 5.95 14.94
C GLN A 446 22.94 7.03 15.27
N HIS A 447 22.39 6.98 16.47
CA HIS A 447 21.23 7.78 16.86
C HIS A 447 21.50 8.43 18.20
N ALA A 448 21.08 9.69 18.37
CA ALA A 448 21.26 10.37 19.64
C ALA A 448 20.09 11.29 19.98
N LEU A 449 19.80 11.41 21.26
CA LEU A 449 18.97 12.47 21.81
C LEU A 449 19.80 13.75 21.89
N THR A 450 19.24 14.86 21.43
CA THR A 450 19.84 16.19 21.47
C THR A 450 19.21 17.00 22.60
N SER A 451 19.93 18.01 23.07
CA SER A 451 19.50 18.91 24.14
C SER A 451 19.32 20.33 23.61
N ILE A 452 20.41 21.11 23.62
CA ILE A 452 20.45 22.50 23.17
C ILE A 452 21.50 22.58 22.08
N CYS A 453 21.20 23.34 21.03
CA CYS A 453 22.22 23.78 20.10
C CYS A 453 22.49 25.28 20.29
N HIS A 454 23.76 25.68 20.25
CA HIS A 454 24.19 27.06 20.42
C HIS A 454 25.35 27.38 19.48
N PHE A 455 25.63 28.67 19.28
CA PHE A 455 26.80 29.12 18.53
C PHE A 455 27.99 29.34 19.48
N ASP A 456 29.06 28.58 19.28
CA ASP A 456 30.38 28.80 19.89
C ASP A 456 31.47 28.43 18.87
N GLN A 457 32.08 29.45 18.25
CA GLN A 457 33.06 29.29 17.16
C GLN A 457 32.58 28.37 16.02
N GLY A 458 31.26 28.35 15.78
CA GLY A 458 30.56 27.37 14.95
C GLY A 458 29.30 26.86 15.67
N GLY A 459 28.56 25.95 15.06
CA GLY A 459 27.43 25.30 15.73
C GLY A 459 27.92 24.23 16.71
N VAL A 460 27.37 24.21 17.91
CA VAL A 460 27.61 23.13 18.90
C VAL A 460 26.27 22.50 19.24
N LEU A 461 26.12 21.22 18.90
CA LEU A 461 24.94 20.42 19.21
C LEU A 461 25.22 19.59 20.46
N VAL A 462 24.62 19.95 21.59
CA VAL A 462 24.76 19.20 22.85
C VAL A 462 23.87 17.96 22.80
N LEU A 463 24.43 16.82 23.20
CA LEU A 463 23.72 15.55 23.23
C LEU A 463 23.22 15.26 24.65
N ARG A 464 21.99 14.74 24.74
CA ARG A 464 21.38 14.24 25.99
C ARG A 464 21.68 12.76 26.19
N SER A 465 21.79 12.00 25.09
CA SER A 465 22.34 10.65 25.12
C SER A 465 23.80 10.68 24.68
N GLY A 466 24.59 9.69 25.09
CA GLY A 466 25.90 9.46 24.49
C GLY A 466 25.81 9.05 23.02
N ILE A 467 26.97 8.98 22.38
CA ILE A 467 27.17 8.31 21.09
C ILE A 467 27.90 6.99 21.35
N ASP A 468 27.56 5.95 20.60
CA ASP A 468 28.10 4.60 20.83
C ASP A 468 29.50 4.44 20.21
N GLN A 469 29.77 5.20 19.16
CA GLN A 469 31.01 5.14 18.39
C GLN A 469 31.48 6.54 17.98
N TRP A 470 32.76 6.63 17.64
CA TRP A 470 33.38 7.84 17.13
C TRP A 470 32.58 8.44 15.96
N VAL A 471 32.39 9.76 15.99
CA VAL A 471 31.72 10.48 14.91
C VAL A 471 32.78 11.20 14.07
N PRO A 472 33.14 10.67 12.88
CA PRO A 472 34.14 11.30 12.03
C PRO A 472 33.63 12.62 11.43
N VAL A 473 34.58 13.48 11.08
CA VAL A 473 34.35 14.70 10.30
C VAL A 473 33.62 14.36 9.00
N GLY A 474 32.65 15.21 8.62
CA GLY A 474 31.83 15.01 7.43
C GLY A 474 30.59 14.14 7.65
N SER A 475 30.43 13.54 8.84
CA SER A 475 29.16 12.91 9.25
C SER A 475 28.01 13.91 9.14
N ARG A 476 26.84 13.41 8.72
CA ARG A 476 25.62 14.20 8.55
C ARG A 476 24.69 14.01 9.74
N VAL A 477 24.15 15.10 10.28
CA VAL A 477 23.16 15.06 11.36
C VAL A 477 21.80 15.44 10.80
N ILE A 478 20.84 14.52 10.94
CA ILE A 478 19.48 14.63 10.41
C ILE A 478 18.53 14.67 11.59
N ARG A 479 17.66 15.69 11.67
CA ARG A 479 16.71 15.85 12.78
C ARG A 479 15.62 14.78 12.72
N LEU A 480 15.33 14.20 13.88
CA LEU A 480 14.20 13.31 14.10
C LEU A 480 13.14 14.02 14.93
N VAL A 481 11.88 13.77 14.59
CA VAL A 481 10.71 14.25 15.31
C VAL A 481 9.88 13.08 15.80
N ARG A 482 9.35 13.21 17.01
CA ARG A 482 8.46 12.19 17.59
C ARG A 482 7.09 12.31 16.92
N CYS A 483 6.61 11.22 16.37
CA CYS A 483 5.35 11.14 15.65
C CYS A 483 4.47 10.00 16.14
N ARG A 484 3.20 10.05 15.76
CA ARG A 484 2.24 8.94 15.80
C ARG A 484 1.55 8.85 14.45
N LEU A 485 0.94 7.71 14.15
CA LEU A 485 0.00 7.65 13.03
C LEU A 485 -1.14 8.64 13.28
N ASP A 486 -1.50 9.38 12.23
CA ASP A 486 -2.57 10.37 12.31
C ASP A 486 -3.96 9.72 12.33
N HIS A 487 -4.07 8.54 11.72
CA HIS A 487 -5.30 7.78 11.52
C HIS A 487 -5.15 6.35 12.08
N ASP A 488 -6.28 5.74 12.45
CA ASP A 488 -6.32 4.33 12.87
C ASP A 488 -6.40 3.34 11.69
N ALA A 489 -6.55 3.85 10.46
CA ALA A 489 -6.60 3.04 9.26
C ALA A 489 -5.33 3.24 8.43
N VAL A 490 -4.78 2.15 7.93
CA VAL A 490 -3.63 2.12 7.03
C VAL A 490 -3.96 1.22 5.85
N ASP A 491 -3.73 1.72 4.65
CA ASP A 491 -3.96 0.99 3.40
C ASP A 491 -2.62 0.49 2.84
N LEU A 492 -2.54 -0.82 2.60
CA LEU A 492 -1.44 -1.51 1.96
C LEU A 492 -1.86 -1.83 0.52
N HIS A 493 -1.12 -1.28 -0.44
CA HIS A 493 -1.40 -1.43 -1.88
C HIS A 493 -0.47 -2.52 -2.42
N TRP A 494 -0.99 -3.73 -2.54
CA TRP A 494 -0.25 -4.87 -3.06
C TRP A 494 -0.25 -4.80 -4.59
N HIS A 495 0.94 -4.63 -5.17
CA HIS A 495 1.14 -4.67 -6.63
C HIS A 495 1.52 -6.09 -7.09
N SER A 496 2.04 -6.91 -6.17
CA SER A 496 2.23 -8.35 -6.32
C SER A 496 2.39 -8.99 -4.94
N ALA A 497 2.60 -10.30 -4.87
CA ALA A 497 2.95 -10.99 -3.62
C ALA A 497 4.27 -10.51 -2.97
N ALA A 498 5.16 -9.88 -3.75
CA ALA A 498 6.47 -9.43 -3.28
C ALA A 498 6.62 -7.90 -3.23
N LEU A 499 5.58 -7.14 -3.62
CA LEU A 499 5.66 -5.69 -3.75
C LEU A 499 4.45 -5.01 -3.14
N VAL A 500 4.69 -4.23 -2.08
CA VAL A 500 3.65 -3.47 -1.37
C VAL A 500 4.06 -2.01 -1.25
N GLU A 501 3.13 -1.13 -1.62
CA GLU A 501 3.20 0.30 -1.34
C GLU A 501 2.36 0.63 -0.10
N ILE A 502 2.93 1.44 0.80
CA ILE A 502 2.31 1.84 2.07
C ILE A 502 2.36 3.36 2.14
N THR A 503 1.20 4.00 2.22
CA THR A 503 1.09 5.44 2.42
C THR A 503 0.69 5.73 3.86
N LEU A 504 1.53 6.45 4.60
CA LEU A 504 1.29 6.82 5.99
C LEU A 504 1.23 8.34 6.13
N THR A 505 0.33 8.79 7.00
CA THR A 505 0.37 10.17 7.52
C THR A 505 0.74 10.10 8.99
N ALA A 506 1.86 10.71 9.34
CA ALA A 506 2.38 10.77 10.69
C ALA A 506 2.18 12.20 11.24
N ARG A 507 1.61 12.32 12.44
CA ARG A 507 1.44 13.60 13.13
C ARG A 507 2.53 13.77 14.17
N GLN A 508 3.20 14.92 14.17
CA GLN A 508 4.12 15.31 15.23
C GLN A 508 3.41 15.37 16.58
N VAL A 509 4.02 14.76 17.58
CA VAL A 509 3.52 14.76 18.96
C VAL A 509 4.13 15.96 19.71
N PRO A 510 3.36 16.65 20.57
CA PRO A 510 3.93 17.62 21.50
C PRO A 510 5.01 17.00 22.39
N GLU A 511 5.95 17.80 22.85
CA GLU A 511 6.93 17.31 23.83
C GLU A 511 6.24 16.94 25.16
N PRO A 512 6.66 15.84 25.82
CA PRO A 512 6.21 15.52 27.16
C PRO A 512 6.51 16.67 28.13
N ARG A 513 5.48 17.31 28.69
CA ARG A 513 5.62 18.38 29.70
C ARG A 513 6.00 17.84 31.09
N GLY A 514 6.92 16.88 31.18
CA GLY A 514 7.40 16.30 32.45
C GLY A 514 6.37 15.54 33.30
N ASN A 515 5.10 15.53 32.91
CA ASN A 515 4.02 14.79 33.59
C ASN A 515 3.85 13.35 33.07
N ASP A 516 4.59 12.95 32.04
CA ASP A 516 4.64 11.58 31.54
C ASP A 516 5.65 10.71 32.31
N ARG A 517 5.96 11.09 33.56
CA ARG A 517 6.71 10.23 34.49
C ARG A 517 5.83 9.02 34.79
N GLU A 518 6.02 7.94 34.05
CA GLU A 518 5.93 6.62 34.67
C GLU A 518 6.99 6.63 35.79
N THR A 519 6.53 6.82 37.03
CA THR A 519 7.34 6.66 38.23
C THR A 519 7.79 5.20 38.30
N TYR A 520 8.92 4.88 37.69
CA TYR A 520 9.79 3.82 38.20
C TYR A 520 10.31 4.27 39.56
N GLY A 521 10.00 3.48 40.58
CA GLY A 521 10.00 3.87 41.98
C GLY A 521 11.35 3.88 42.68
N GLU A 522 11.28 4.41 43.91
CA GLU A 522 12.16 4.31 45.11
C GLU A 522 12.01 5.68 45.80
N TYR A 523 11.39 5.83 46.97
CA TYR A 523 11.62 5.17 48.25
C TYR A 523 10.35 5.18 49.11
N ALA A 524 10.09 4.10 49.85
CA ALA A 524 9.86 4.14 51.30
C ALA A 524 9.85 2.71 51.85
N VAL A 525 10.67 2.52 52.89
CA VAL A 525 10.73 1.36 53.80
C VAL A 525 9.38 1.09 54.43
#